data_AF-A0A831TVP4-F1
#
_entry.id   AF-A0A831TVP4-F1
#
_cell.length_a   1.000
_cell.length_b   1.000
_cell.length_c   1.000
_cell.angle_alpha   90.00
_cell.angle_beta   90.00
_cell.angle_gamma   90.00
#
_symmetry.space_group_name_H-M   'P 1'
#
loop_
_entity.id
_entity.type
_entity.pdbx_description
1 polymer ?
#
loop_
_entity_poly.entity_id
_entity_poly.type
_entity_poly.pdbx_seq_one_letter_code
_entity_poly.pdbx_strand_id
1 'polypeptide(L)'
;MSSREGTRKRSPLKGKGGLVGVLVLVLLAIFLIRDLRNPVREPGENPWIGDFVVMRPEEVTRLEVREGDQVRYAVAKQGDQWRVEQPYQARADKERVESLIGDLLKAPIANEVPRSARDPAPFGLDRPSFEVILTAGRTRKSIRVGKAAPAGAFYAQIEGHRQFFVLDDVQLNALKNQKPEELRDLVMVTADRDSVREIVLQRPSGEIKLERKAPEEWELAAPFRAKAFRYSVSQLLSELASLRADAYVGEVGGDLARYGLDRPRLKVIATDRSGRVALLIGAEAPKERGASAASPPGYYSMREGDTSVYRISNATYTNLDVDTSTLRDRTLLEFERDRVERIVLVNPHGNFELFKRGDDWWIASAGNVRADPERVSQILSTVQGEAAKHIEENPKDLARYGLAQPAIRLTLFLAGGRTQQLNLGSAVPGRDKLYYASITGVNAVFAVNDFVRQDLDLKLDQLKEQAPAPAGNAPNAPASNVPGNRPR
;
A
#
# COMPACT_ATOMS: atom_id res chain seq x y z
N MET A 1 -102.52 16.87 6.30
CA MET A 1 -101.73 15.63 6.37
C MET A 1 -100.27 15.97 6.13
N SER A 2 -99.46 15.76 7.17
CA SER A 2 -97.99 15.67 7.16
C SER A 2 -97.55 14.56 6.18
N SER A 3 -96.37 14.49 5.56
CA SER A 3 -95.03 14.94 5.95
C SER A 3 -94.12 15.04 4.71
N ARG A 4 -93.12 15.91 4.81
CA ARG A 4 -92.03 16.16 3.85
C ARG A 4 -91.06 14.97 3.74
N GLU A 5 -90.55 14.74 2.53
CA GLU A 5 -89.39 13.89 2.27
C GLU A 5 -88.16 14.78 2.03
N GLY A 6 -87.08 14.53 2.78
CA GLY A 6 -85.87 15.34 2.83
C GLY A 6 -84.70 14.72 2.07
N THR A 7 -84.11 15.50 1.17
CA THR A 7 -82.83 15.23 0.51
C THR A 7 -81.65 15.47 1.46
N ARG A 8 -80.79 14.45 1.61
CA ARG A 8 -79.62 14.40 2.50
C ARG A 8 -78.42 15.12 1.88
N LYS A 9 -78.02 16.29 2.41
CA LYS A 9 -76.71 16.94 2.15
C LYS A 9 -75.70 16.46 3.19
N ARG A 10 -74.57 15.88 2.76
CA ARG A 10 -73.42 15.56 3.64
C ARG A 10 -72.60 16.82 3.91
N SER A 11 -72.29 17.09 5.18
CA SER A 11 -71.39 18.16 5.63
C SER A 11 -69.98 17.61 5.89
N PRO A 12 -68.91 18.39 5.64
CA PRO A 12 -67.53 17.97 5.93
C PRO A 12 -67.17 18.27 7.40
N LEU A 13 -66.57 17.29 8.08
CA LEU A 13 -66.05 17.44 9.44
C LEU A 13 -64.76 18.29 9.44
N LYS A 14 -64.84 19.47 10.08
CA LYS A 14 -63.74 20.38 10.42
C LYS A 14 -62.75 19.72 11.42
N GLY A 15 -61.51 19.49 10.98
CA GLY A 15 -60.38 20.37 11.36
C GLY A 15 -59.74 20.30 12.76
N LYS A 16 -59.75 19.19 13.50
CA LYS A 16 -58.87 19.01 14.68
C LYS A 16 -58.06 17.70 14.71
N GLY A 17 -58.57 16.63 14.09
CA GLY A 17 -57.88 15.33 14.06
C GLY A 17 -56.61 15.30 13.19
N GLY A 18 -56.56 16.06 12.10
CA GLY A 18 -55.39 16.11 11.21
C GLY A 18 -54.16 16.76 11.86
N LEU A 19 -54.36 17.80 12.66
CA LEU A 19 -53.26 18.52 13.32
C LEU A 19 -52.66 17.70 14.46
N VAL A 20 -53.50 16.95 15.19
CA VAL A 20 -53.06 15.97 16.20
C VAL A 20 -52.31 14.80 15.55
N GLY A 21 -52.80 14.29 14.41
CA GLY A 21 -52.13 13.22 13.66
C GLY A 21 -50.74 13.63 13.15
N VAL A 22 -50.59 14.85 12.64
CA VAL A 22 -49.27 15.38 12.22
C VAL A 22 -48.34 15.56 13.42
N LEU A 23 -48.83 16.08 14.55
CA LEU A 23 -48.02 16.23 15.76
C LEU A 23 -47.53 14.87 16.28
N VAL A 24 -48.38 13.86 16.29
CA VAL A 24 -48.01 12.49 16.70
C VAL A 24 -46.98 11.90 15.74
N LEU A 25 -47.14 12.07 14.43
CA LEU A 25 -46.16 11.61 13.45
C LEU A 25 -44.81 12.33 13.56
N VAL A 26 -44.81 13.64 13.86
CA VAL A 26 -43.58 14.40 14.12
C VAL A 26 -42.91 13.92 15.40
N LEU A 27 -43.67 13.71 16.48
CA LEU A 27 -43.12 13.16 17.73
C LEU A 27 -42.63 11.73 17.57
N LEU A 28 -43.32 10.89 16.78
CA LEU A 28 -42.91 9.54 16.46
C LEU A 28 -41.66 9.55 15.57
N ALA A 29 -41.56 10.46 14.60
CA ALA A 29 -40.36 10.62 13.79
C ALA A 29 -39.18 11.12 14.63
N ILE A 30 -39.39 12.07 15.53
CA ILE A 30 -38.37 12.53 16.50
C ILE A 30 -37.95 11.38 17.41
N PHE A 31 -38.92 10.58 17.90
CA PHE A 31 -38.68 9.42 18.73
C PHE A 31 -37.88 8.36 17.96
N LEU A 32 -38.30 7.97 16.76
CA LEU A 32 -37.62 6.99 15.91
C LEU A 32 -36.24 7.47 15.48
N ILE A 33 -36.07 8.75 15.14
CA ILE A 33 -34.74 9.33 14.82
C ILE A 33 -33.84 9.29 16.06
N ARG A 34 -34.37 9.55 17.25
CA ARG A 34 -33.62 9.45 18.51
C ARG A 34 -33.28 8.00 18.85
N ASP A 35 -34.20 7.08 18.62
CA ASP A 35 -34.06 5.66 18.95
C ASP A 35 -33.12 4.94 17.97
N LEU A 36 -33.25 5.19 16.67
CA LEU A 36 -32.32 4.70 15.63
C LEU A 36 -30.91 5.32 15.73
N ARG A 37 -30.75 6.44 16.45
CA ARG A 37 -29.45 7.05 16.76
C ARG A 37 -28.79 6.46 17.99
N ASN A 38 -29.53 5.79 18.86
CA ASN A 38 -28.96 5.13 20.01
C ASN A 38 -28.44 3.74 19.59
N PRO A 39 -27.21 3.35 19.97
CA PRO A 39 -26.72 2.01 19.70
C PRO A 39 -27.65 0.98 20.38
N VAL A 40 -27.93 -0.13 19.69
CA VAL A 40 -28.70 -1.27 20.23
C VAL A 40 -27.89 -1.84 21.41
N ARG A 41 -28.46 -1.80 22.63
CA ARG A 41 -27.81 -2.30 23.86
C ARG A 41 -28.47 -3.59 24.32
N GLU A 42 -27.68 -4.50 24.87
CA GLU A 42 -28.23 -5.60 25.64
C GLU A 42 -28.78 -5.08 26.99
N PRO A 43 -29.93 -5.61 27.47
CA PRO A 43 -30.47 -5.21 28.76
C PRO A 43 -29.45 -5.44 29.90
N GLY A 44 -29.02 -4.38 30.57
CA GLY A 44 -28.09 -4.44 31.71
C GLY A 44 -26.70 -3.83 31.47
N GLU A 45 -26.43 -3.31 30.28
CA GLU A 45 -25.14 -2.67 29.97
C GLU A 45 -25.04 -1.25 30.59
N ASN A 46 -23.88 -0.92 31.18
CA ASN A 46 -23.64 0.39 31.78
C ASN A 46 -23.65 1.50 30.72
N PRO A 47 -24.16 2.70 31.05
CA PRO A 47 -24.15 3.82 30.11
C PRO A 47 -22.72 4.26 29.80
N TRP A 48 -22.50 4.78 28.59
CA TRP A 48 -21.19 5.26 28.18
C TRP A 48 -21.00 6.73 28.54
N ILE A 49 -19.74 7.17 28.62
CA ILE A 49 -19.42 8.59 28.82
C ILE A 49 -20.11 9.49 27.79
N GLY A 50 -20.19 9.04 26.53
CA GLY A 50 -20.89 9.74 25.43
C GLY A 50 -22.33 10.14 25.74
N ASP A 51 -23.05 9.33 26.53
CA ASP A 51 -24.43 9.62 26.94
C ASP A 51 -24.50 10.83 27.89
N PHE A 52 -23.48 10.99 28.74
CA PHE A 52 -23.42 12.05 29.75
C PHE A 52 -22.90 13.37 29.19
N VAL A 53 -21.93 13.31 28.26
CA VAL A 53 -21.45 14.51 27.56
C VAL A 53 -22.37 14.91 26.40
N VAL A 54 -23.27 14.03 25.97
CA VAL A 54 -24.20 14.23 24.84
C VAL A 54 -23.43 14.53 23.55
N MET A 55 -22.44 13.68 23.25
CA MET A 55 -21.60 13.77 22.06
C MET A 55 -21.34 12.38 21.49
N ARG A 56 -21.33 12.27 20.17
CA ARG A 56 -20.80 11.09 19.46
C ARG A 56 -19.37 11.34 19.00
N PRO A 57 -18.52 10.30 18.88
CA PRO A 57 -17.12 10.45 18.46
C PRO A 57 -16.96 11.25 17.16
N GLU A 58 -17.80 10.97 16.16
CA GLU A 58 -17.75 11.63 14.85
C GLU A 58 -18.11 13.13 14.89
N GLU A 59 -18.84 13.57 15.92
CA GLU A 59 -19.26 14.96 16.12
C GLU A 59 -18.17 15.81 16.81
N VAL A 60 -17.19 15.17 17.43
CA VAL A 60 -16.12 15.87 18.13
C VAL A 60 -15.20 16.55 17.12
N THR A 61 -14.94 17.82 17.39
CA THR A 61 -14.13 18.73 16.59
C THR A 61 -12.91 19.23 17.32
N ARG A 62 -12.85 19.06 18.66
CA ARG A 62 -11.70 19.43 19.47
C ARG A 62 -11.59 18.54 20.71
N LEU A 63 -10.37 18.08 20.99
CA LEU A 63 -9.97 17.40 22.21
C LEU A 63 -8.85 18.21 22.88
N GLU A 64 -9.01 18.52 24.15
CA GLU A 64 -8.00 19.18 24.98
C GLU A 64 -7.82 18.41 26.28
N VAL A 65 -6.57 18.18 26.67
CA VAL A 65 -6.21 17.55 27.94
C VAL A 65 -5.36 18.52 28.75
N ARG A 66 -5.79 18.79 29.98
CA ARG A 66 -5.13 19.72 30.92
C ARG A 66 -4.68 18.99 32.17
N GLU A 67 -3.58 19.45 32.74
CA GLU A 67 -3.13 19.06 34.08
C GLU A 67 -2.94 20.33 34.90
N GLY A 68 -3.81 20.54 35.89
CA GLY A 68 -3.98 21.85 36.50
C GLY A 68 -4.33 22.91 35.45
N ASP A 69 -3.63 24.04 35.47
CA ASP A 69 -3.85 25.13 34.52
C ASP A 69 -3.16 24.91 33.15
N GLN A 70 -2.22 23.97 33.08
CA GLN A 70 -1.42 23.70 31.88
C GLN A 70 -2.20 22.83 30.89
N VAL A 71 -2.31 23.29 29.64
CA VAL A 71 -2.76 22.44 28.53
C VAL A 71 -1.60 21.51 28.15
N ARG A 72 -1.74 20.21 28.38
CA ARG A 72 -0.73 19.21 27.97
C ARG A 72 -0.72 19.08 26.45
N TYR A 73 -1.90 18.94 25.85
CA TYR A 73 -2.08 19.00 24.42
C TYR A 73 -3.52 19.40 24.07
N ALA A 74 -3.66 19.99 22.88
CA ALA A 74 -4.96 20.24 22.28
C ALA A 74 -4.87 19.94 20.79
N VAL A 75 -5.90 19.28 20.27
CA VAL A 75 -6.08 18.99 18.84
C VAL A 75 -7.45 19.45 18.39
N ALA A 76 -7.52 20.06 17.22
CA ALA A 76 -8.76 20.58 16.63
C ALA A 76 -8.86 20.25 15.14
N LYS A 77 -10.09 20.02 14.66
CA LYS A 77 -10.38 19.91 13.22
C LYS A 77 -10.32 21.28 12.56
N GLN A 78 -9.58 21.36 11.46
CA GLN A 78 -9.62 22.45 10.49
C GLN A 78 -10.08 21.88 9.14
N GLY A 79 -11.36 22.11 8.79
CA GLY A 79 -12.01 21.32 7.75
C GLY A 79 -12.06 19.83 8.16
N ASP A 80 -11.59 18.95 7.28
CA ASP A 80 -11.50 17.50 7.54
C ASP A 80 -10.19 17.04 8.18
N GLN A 81 -9.26 17.97 8.42
CA GLN A 81 -7.91 17.66 8.93
C GLN A 81 -7.78 17.99 10.42
N TRP A 82 -7.31 17.04 11.22
CA TRP A 82 -6.92 17.30 12.59
C TRP A 82 -5.57 18.04 12.64
N ARG A 83 -5.46 19.01 13.53
CA ARG A 83 -4.20 19.72 13.82
C ARG A 83 -3.94 19.76 15.32
N VAL A 84 -2.67 19.65 15.67
CA VAL A 84 -2.18 19.99 17.01
C VAL A 84 -2.20 21.51 17.12
N GLU A 85 -2.85 22.03 18.16
CA GLU A 85 -2.86 23.46 18.51
C GLU A 85 -1.85 23.79 19.63
N GLN A 86 -1.64 22.84 20.53
CA GLN A 86 -0.75 22.96 21.69
C GLN A 86 -0.01 21.63 21.90
N PRO A 87 1.29 21.67 22.28
CA PRO A 87 2.11 22.87 22.51
C PRO A 87 2.74 23.46 21.23
N TYR A 88 2.47 22.88 20.06
CA TYR A 88 2.97 23.33 18.77
C TYR A 88 1.87 23.21 17.70
N GLN A 89 2.10 23.84 16.55
CA GLN A 89 1.16 23.85 15.42
C GLN A 89 1.60 22.85 14.35
N ALA A 90 0.83 21.78 14.11
CA ALA A 90 1.14 20.79 13.07
C ALA A 90 -0.11 20.01 12.64
N ARG A 91 0.00 19.24 11.55
CA ARG A 91 -0.96 18.17 11.25
C ARG A 91 -0.94 17.14 12.37
N ALA A 92 -2.11 16.67 12.78
CA ALA A 92 -2.25 15.60 13.75
C ALA A 92 -2.64 14.28 13.08
N ASP A 93 -2.16 13.16 13.62
CA ASP A 93 -2.53 11.81 13.21
C ASP A 93 -4.03 11.61 13.50
N LYS A 94 -4.83 11.60 12.44
CA LYS A 94 -6.29 11.52 12.51
C LYS A 94 -6.75 10.25 13.22
N GLU A 95 -6.17 9.10 12.87
CA GLU A 95 -6.58 7.81 13.42
C GLU A 95 -6.31 7.75 14.92
N ARG A 96 -5.14 8.23 15.35
CA ARG A 96 -4.80 8.32 16.78
C ARG A 96 -5.75 9.24 17.54
N VAL A 97 -6.02 10.44 17.03
CA VAL A 97 -6.93 11.40 17.68
C VAL A 97 -8.35 10.82 17.78
N GLU A 98 -8.85 10.24 16.69
CA GLU A 98 -10.21 9.68 16.64
C GLU A 98 -10.35 8.42 17.50
N SER A 99 -9.30 7.61 17.63
CA SER A 99 -9.26 6.49 18.59
C SER A 99 -9.37 7.00 20.03
N LEU A 100 -8.54 7.97 20.43
CA LEU A 100 -8.58 8.54 21.80
C LEU A 100 -9.97 9.08 22.17
N ILE A 101 -10.62 9.77 21.23
CA ILE A 101 -11.98 10.29 21.42
C ILE A 101 -12.99 9.15 21.47
N GLY A 102 -12.92 8.20 20.53
CA GLY A 102 -13.82 7.08 20.42
C GLY A 102 -13.79 6.18 21.65
N ASP A 103 -12.59 5.82 22.10
CA ASP A 103 -12.35 4.97 23.26
C ASP A 103 -12.87 5.63 24.52
N LEU A 104 -12.61 6.94 24.71
CA LEU A 104 -13.17 7.70 25.83
C LEU A 104 -14.70 7.73 25.81
N LEU A 105 -15.32 8.10 24.68
CA LEU A 105 -16.77 8.28 24.62
C LEU A 105 -17.55 6.98 24.69
N LYS A 106 -16.92 5.85 24.32
CA LYS A 106 -17.49 4.50 24.43
C LYS A 106 -17.10 3.80 25.74
N ALA A 107 -16.33 4.45 26.61
CA ALA A 107 -15.98 3.88 27.91
C ALA A 107 -17.24 3.75 28.79
N PRO A 108 -17.49 2.58 29.38
CA PRO A 108 -18.61 2.39 30.30
C PRO A 108 -18.36 3.11 31.63
N ILE A 109 -19.40 3.67 32.22
CA ILE A 109 -19.35 4.24 33.55
C ILE A 109 -19.60 3.13 34.58
N ALA A 110 -18.65 2.90 35.48
CA ALA A 110 -18.80 1.94 36.55
C ALA A 110 -19.68 2.49 37.70
N ASN A 111 -20.33 1.58 38.43
CA ASN A 111 -21.34 1.82 39.48
C ASN A 111 -21.17 3.17 40.21
N GLU A 112 -22.20 4.01 40.05
CA GLU A 112 -22.24 5.42 40.43
C GLU A 112 -21.84 5.62 41.90
N VAL A 113 -20.95 6.59 42.16
CA VAL A 113 -20.74 7.10 43.52
C VAL A 113 -22.11 7.51 44.07
N PRO A 114 -22.45 7.20 45.35
CA PRO A 114 -23.77 7.50 45.88
C PRO A 114 -24.19 8.94 45.59
N ARG A 115 -25.39 9.16 45.04
CA ARG A 115 -25.88 10.50 44.67
C ARG A 115 -25.96 11.49 45.84
N SER A 116 -25.88 10.98 47.07
CA SER A 116 -25.78 11.78 48.30
C SER A 116 -24.40 12.41 48.49
N ALA A 117 -23.34 11.88 47.86
CA ALA A 117 -22.01 12.46 47.89
C ALA A 117 -22.04 13.81 47.15
N ARG A 118 -21.72 14.89 47.88
CA ARG A 118 -21.68 16.26 47.33
C ARG A 118 -20.34 16.95 47.47
N ASP A 119 -19.48 16.45 48.36
CA ASP A 119 -18.15 16.99 48.57
C ASP A 119 -17.17 16.38 47.55
N PRO A 120 -16.53 17.18 46.68
CA PRO A 120 -15.57 16.68 45.71
C PRO A 120 -14.20 16.33 46.33
N ALA A 121 -13.85 16.86 47.50
CA ALA A 121 -12.52 16.72 48.10
C ALA A 121 -12.13 15.26 48.43
N PRO A 122 -13.01 14.41 49.00
CA PRO A 122 -12.71 13.00 49.23
C PRO A 122 -12.36 12.22 47.96
N PHE A 123 -12.73 12.70 46.79
CA PHE A 123 -12.49 12.07 45.49
C PHE A 123 -11.34 12.72 44.71
N GLY A 124 -10.71 13.77 45.25
CA GLY A 124 -9.69 14.55 44.57
C GLY A 124 -10.23 15.34 43.37
N LEU A 125 -11.52 15.70 43.38
CA LEU A 125 -12.17 16.43 42.28
C LEU A 125 -12.17 17.95 42.50
N ASP A 126 -11.82 18.41 43.69
CA ASP A 126 -11.49 19.80 44.02
C ASP A 126 -10.14 20.23 43.41
N ARG A 127 -9.20 19.28 43.33
CA ARG A 127 -7.91 19.39 42.65
C ARG A 127 -7.71 18.19 41.71
N PRO A 128 -8.37 18.17 40.54
CA PRO A 128 -8.32 17.04 39.64
C PRO A 128 -6.89 16.77 39.19
N SER A 129 -6.54 15.48 39.10
CA SER A 129 -5.27 15.01 38.55
C SER A 129 -5.08 15.47 37.11
N PHE A 130 -6.15 15.47 36.31
CA PHE A 130 -6.20 16.05 34.97
C PHE A 130 -7.66 16.28 34.54
N GLU A 131 -7.84 17.05 33.48
CA GLU A 131 -9.16 17.36 32.90
C GLU A 131 -9.14 17.08 31.38
N VAL A 132 -10.20 16.44 30.90
CA VAL A 132 -10.43 16.21 29.46
C VAL A 132 -11.58 17.08 29.01
N ILE A 133 -11.38 17.84 27.94
CA ILE A 133 -12.36 18.77 27.39
C ILE A 133 -12.64 18.40 25.95
N LEU A 134 -13.91 18.16 25.65
CA LEU A 134 -14.40 17.85 24.31
C LEU A 134 -15.26 18.99 23.78
N THR A 135 -15.13 19.28 22.49
CA THR A 135 -15.98 20.26 21.79
C THR A 135 -16.62 19.62 20.55
N ALA A 136 -17.94 19.73 20.45
CA ALA A 136 -18.73 19.29 19.30
C ALA A 136 -19.70 20.42 18.91
N GLY A 137 -19.41 21.13 17.81
CA GLY A 137 -20.16 22.31 17.41
C GLY A 137 -20.12 23.41 18.48
N ARG A 138 -21.28 23.77 19.04
CA ARG A 138 -21.38 24.75 20.14
C ARG A 138 -21.31 24.11 21.53
N THR A 139 -21.35 22.79 21.62
CA THR A 139 -21.33 22.07 22.89
C THR A 139 -19.89 21.87 23.31
N ARG A 140 -19.56 22.29 24.53
CA ARG A 140 -18.29 22.04 25.19
C ARG A 140 -18.58 21.35 26.52
N LYS A 141 -17.85 20.28 26.80
CA LYS A 141 -18.01 19.49 28.04
C LYS A 141 -16.66 19.12 28.60
N SER A 142 -16.49 19.28 29.92
CA SER A 142 -15.33 18.80 30.62
C SER A 142 -15.59 17.56 31.48
N ILE A 143 -14.56 16.72 31.60
CA ILE A 143 -14.48 15.54 32.46
C ILE A 143 -13.28 15.76 33.39
N ARG A 144 -13.54 16.09 34.65
CA ARG A 144 -12.51 16.22 35.68
C ARG A 144 -12.19 14.87 36.26
N VAL A 145 -10.93 14.47 36.27
CA VAL A 145 -10.48 13.18 36.78
C VAL A 145 -9.71 13.39 38.07
N GLY A 146 -10.19 12.78 39.15
CA GLY A 146 -9.65 12.91 40.50
C GLY A 146 -8.61 11.84 40.83
N LYS A 147 -8.67 11.33 42.06
CA LYS A 147 -7.76 10.29 42.55
C LYS A 147 -8.18 8.89 42.07
N ALA A 148 -7.26 7.93 42.19
CA ALA A 148 -7.54 6.52 41.95
C ALA A 148 -8.66 6.01 42.86
N ALA A 149 -9.53 5.19 42.28
CA ALA A 149 -10.61 4.44 42.91
C ALA A 149 -10.21 2.94 43.02
N PRO A 150 -10.98 2.12 43.75
CA PRO A 150 -10.75 0.67 43.78
C PRO A 150 -10.76 0.03 42.39
N ALA A 151 -10.13 -1.15 42.28
CA ALA A 151 -10.05 -1.92 41.03
C ALA A 151 -9.36 -1.17 39.86
N GLY A 152 -8.45 -0.25 40.16
CA GLY A 152 -7.63 0.45 39.16
C GLY A 152 -8.25 1.72 38.60
N ALA A 153 -9.57 1.92 38.73
CA ALA A 153 -10.34 3.02 38.16
C ALA A 153 -9.99 4.42 38.72
N PHE A 154 -10.67 5.47 38.22
CA PHE A 154 -10.58 6.84 38.75
C PHE A 154 -11.95 7.42 39.10
N TYR A 155 -11.98 8.27 40.12
CA TYR A 155 -13.14 9.14 40.33
C TYR A 155 -13.19 10.23 39.27
N ALA A 156 -14.36 10.55 38.76
CA ALA A 156 -14.53 11.60 37.77
C ALA A 156 -15.79 12.44 38.00
N GLN A 157 -15.81 13.64 37.43
CA GLN A 157 -17.00 14.49 37.36
C GLN A 157 -17.18 15.03 35.95
N ILE A 158 -18.37 14.82 35.41
CA ILE A 158 -18.76 15.28 34.07
C ILE A 158 -19.55 16.58 34.19
N GLU A 159 -19.18 17.58 33.41
CA GLU A 159 -19.79 18.91 33.41
C GLU A 159 -21.30 18.85 33.10
N GLY A 160 -22.11 19.49 33.96
CA GLY A 160 -23.57 19.47 33.88
C GLY A 160 -24.22 18.39 34.73
N HIS A 161 -23.45 17.49 35.33
CA HIS A 161 -23.93 16.46 36.26
C HIS A 161 -23.43 16.72 37.67
N ARG A 162 -24.33 16.63 38.66
CA ARG A 162 -23.97 16.82 40.08
C ARG A 162 -23.36 15.57 40.70
N GLN A 163 -23.55 14.40 40.07
CA GLN A 163 -23.04 13.13 40.56
C GLN A 163 -21.56 12.93 40.19
N PHE A 164 -20.87 12.14 41.01
CA PHE A 164 -19.52 11.67 40.72
C PHE A 164 -19.57 10.26 40.12
N PHE A 165 -18.59 9.97 39.29
CA PHE A 165 -18.51 8.76 38.50
C PHE A 165 -17.25 7.98 38.86
N VAL A 166 -17.26 6.68 38.58
CA VAL A 166 -16.05 5.86 38.53
C VAL A 166 -15.82 5.47 37.08
N LEU A 167 -14.68 5.87 36.54
CA LEU A 167 -14.30 5.62 35.15
C LEU A 167 -13.11 4.66 35.11
N ASP A 168 -13.15 3.73 34.17
CA ASP A 168 -12.07 2.79 33.93
C ASP A 168 -10.75 3.49 33.62
N ASP A 169 -9.66 2.89 34.05
CA ASP A 169 -8.34 3.51 34.01
C ASP A 169 -7.68 3.42 32.64
N VAL A 170 -8.02 2.43 31.83
CA VAL A 170 -7.38 2.18 30.53
C VAL A 170 -7.56 3.38 29.61
N GLN A 171 -8.80 3.86 29.40
CA GLN A 171 -9.06 4.97 28.48
C GLN A 171 -8.55 6.31 29.02
N LEU A 172 -8.63 6.51 30.34
CA LEU A 172 -8.14 7.72 31.01
C LEU A 172 -6.61 7.81 31.01
N ASN A 173 -5.93 6.69 31.26
CA ASN A 173 -4.47 6.61 31.20
C ASN A 173 -3.97 6.76 29.76
N ALA A 174 -4.69 6.24 28.75
CA ALA A 174 -4.34 6.47 27.34
C ALA A 174 -4.29 7.98 27.01
N LEU A 175 -5.30 8.75 27.44
CA LEU A 175 -5.31 10.21 27.28
C LEU A 175 -4.22 10.91 28.09
N LYS A 176 -4.04 10.52 29.36
CA LYS A 176 -3.05 11.14 30.26
C LYS A 176 -1.61 10.91 29.80
N ASN A 177 -1.31 9.71 29.30
CA ASN A 177 0.03 9.30 28.90
C ASN A 177 0.34 9.62 27.44
N GLN A 178 -0.65 10.05 26.65
CA GLN A 178 -0.46 10.51 25.27
C GLN A 178 0.55 11.66 25.25
N LYS A 179 1.67 11.45 24.56
CA LYS A 179 2.65 12.52 24.36
C LYS A 179 2.22 13.43 23.21
N PRO A 180 2.38 14.75 23.32
CA PRO A 180 2.01 15.65 22.24
C PRO A 180 2.76 15.37 20.95
N GLU A 181 4.02 14.92 21.00
CA GLU A 181 4.84 14.61 19.82
C GLU A 181 4.31 13.41 19.03
N GLU A 182 3.73 12.43 19.73
CA GLU A 182 3.14 11.21 19.15
C GLU A 182 1.79 11.48 18.45
N LEU A 183 1.21 12.67 18.65
CA LEU A 183 0.03 13.15 17.93
C LEU A 183 0.37 13.71 16.55
N ARG A 184 1.64 13.99 16.24
CA ARG A 184 2.03 14.57 14.95
C ARG A 184 1.80 13.57 13.83
N ASP A 185 1.22 14.06 12.73
CA ASP A 185 1.09 13.27 11.50
C ASP A 185 2.47 13.05 10.87
N LEU A 186 2.86 11.77 10.79
CA LEU A 186 4.11 11.31 10.18
C LEU A 186 3.89 10.78 8.76
N VAL A 187 2.66 10.75 8.24
CA VAL A 187 2.39 10.33 6.86
C VAL A 187 2.92 11.40 5.90
N MET A 188 3.83 11.01 5.02
CA MET A 188 4.51 11.94 4.12
C MET A 188 3.79 12.07 2.77
N VAL A 189 3.11 11.02 2.33
CA VAL A 189 2.38 10.98 1.07
C VAL A 189 0.98 10.44 1.33
N THR A 190 -0.03 11.25 1.04
CA THR A 190 -1.44 10.83 1.02
C THR A 190 -1.88 10.73 -0.42
N ALA A 191 -1.65 9.56 -1.02
CA ALA A 191 -2.10 9.22 -2.36
C ALA A 191 -2.69 7.82 -2.33
N ASP A 192 -3.84 7.65 -2.98
CA ASP A 192 -4.43 6.32 -3.15
C ASP A 192 -3.64 5.57 -4.25
N ARG A 193 -2.95 4.49 -3.85
CA ARG A 193 -2.12 3.62 -4.71
C ARG A 193 -2.81 3.28 -6.02
N ASP A 194 -4.09 2.95 -5.98
CA ASP A 194 -4.82 2.49 -7.18
C ASP A 194 -5.30 3.65 -8.05
N SER A 195 -5.36 4.86 -7.48
CA SER A 195 -5.73 6.09 -8.16
C SER A 195 -4.53 6.89 -8.70
N VAL A 196 -3.29 6.57 -8.31
CA VAL A 196 -2.08 7.26 -8.83
C VAL A 196 -1.97 7.03 -10.34
N ARG A 197 -1.95 8.11 -11.12
CA ARG A 197 -1.85 8.09 -12.59
C ARG A 197 -0.46 8.47 -13.11
N GLU A 198 0.34 9.16 -12.31
CA GLU A 198 1.66 9.64 -12.69
C GLU A 198 2.58 9.64 -11.48
N ILE A 199 3.83 9.19 -11.67
CA ILE A 199 4.92 9.33 -10.71
C ILE A 199 6.07 10.03 -11.42
N VAL A 200 6.66 11.04 -10.78
CA VAL A 200 7.86 11.72 -11.26
C VAL A 200 8.94 11.67 -10.19
N LEU A 201 10.11 11.15 -10.55
CA LEU A 201 11.32 11.15 -9.74
C LEU A 201 12.30 12.15 -10.33
N GLN A 202 12.48 13.28 -9.65
CA GLN A 202 13.38 14.35 -10.09
C GLN A 202 14.66 14.31 -9.28
N ARG A 203 15.80 14.23 -9.97
CA ARG A 203 17.16 14.21 -9.42
C ARG A 203 18.00 15.28 -10.12
N PRO A 204 19.15 15.68 -9.55
CA PRO A 204 20.12 16.50 -10.27
C PRO A 204 20.60 15.88 -11.60
N SER A 205 20.63 14.54 -11.69
CA SER A 205 21.03 13.80 -12.89
C SER A 205 19.96 13.73 -13.98
N GLY A 206 18.70 14.06 -13.67
CA GLY A 206 17.59 14.00 -14.62
C GLY A 206 16.26 13.63 -13.98
N GLU A 207 15.28 13.41 -14.84
CA GLU A 207 13.91 13.06 -14.46
C GLU A 207 13.55 11.67 -14.97
N ILE A 208 12.85 10.91 -14.11
CA ILE A 208 12.16 9.69 -14.50
C ILE A 208 10.67 9.93 -14.34
N LYS A 209 9.91 9.70 -15.41
CA LYS A 209 8.46 9.86 -15.41
C LYS A 209 7.80 8.53 -15.71
N LEU A 210 6.83 8.14 -14.87
CA LEU A 210 5.96 6.98 -15.08
C LEU A 210 4.52 7.47 -15.28
N GLU A 211 3.83 6.92 -16.28
CA GLU A 211 2.42 7.21 -16.57
C GLU A 211 1.61 5.91 -16.61
N ARG A 212 0.48 5.89 -15.91
CA ARG A 212 -0.45 4.76 -15.96
C ARG A 212 -1.25 4.80 -17.26
N LYS A 213 -1.24 3.72 -18.03
CA LYS A 213 -1.98 3.59 -19.30
C LYS A 213 -3.28 2.80 -19.15
N ALA A 214 -3.26 1.78 -18.30
CA ALA A 214 -4.42 0.96 -17.95
C ALA A 214 -4.26 0.44 -16.51
N PRO A 215 -5.24 -0.28 -15.92
CA PRO A 215 -5.04 -0.95 -14.65
C PRO A 215 -3.78 -1.82 -14.69
N GLU A 216 -2.86 -1.59 -13.75
CA GLU A 216 -1.56 -2.28 -13.64
C GLU A 216 -0.58 -2.12 -14.82
N GLU A 217 -0.96 -1.38 -15.87
CA GLU A 217 -0.10 -1.08 -17.01
C GLU A 217 0.49 0.31 -16.90
N TRP A 218 1.82 0.36 -16.83
CA TRP A 218 2.59 1.58 -16.70
C TRP A 218 3.59 1.73 -17.84
N GLU A 219 3.81 2.97 -18.25
CA GLU A 219 4.83 3.36 -19.21
C GLU A 219 5.86 4.25 -18.52
N LEU A 220 7.15 3.99 -18.76
CA LEU A 220 8.22 4.95 -18.53
C LEU A 220 8.13 5.97 -19.66
N ALA A 221 7.76 7.21 -19.34
CA ALA A 221 7.51 8.29 -20.30
C ALA A 221 8.70 9.25 -20.46
N ALA A 222 9.58 9.32 -19.46
CA ALA A 222 10.85 10.05 -19.50
C ALA A 222 11.93 9.28 -18.72
N PRO A 223 13.21 9.33 -19.16
CA PRO A 223 13.76 10.16 -20.25
C PRO A 223 13.51 9.63 -21.67
N PHE A 224 12.88 8.47 -21.81
CA PHE A 224 12.47 7.85 -23.06
C PHE A 224 11.12 7.16 -22.86
N ARG A 225 10.52 6.63 -23.94
CA ARG A 225 9.27 5.87 -23.87
C ARG A 225 9.51 4.36 -23.87
N ALA A 226 9.02 3.66 -22.87
CA ALA A 226 9.12 2.20 -22.76
C ALA A 226 8.05 1.62 -21.84
N LYS A 227 7.69 0.35 -22.04
CA LYS A 227 6.88 -0.39 -21.07
C LYS A 227 7.62 -0.42 -19.73
N ALA A 228 6.93 -0.07 -18.65
CA ALA A 228 7.49 -0.13 -17.32
C ALA A 228 7.28 -1.53 -16.71
N PHE A 229 8.25 -2.00 -15.94
CA PHE A 229 8.18 -3.28 -15.28
C PHE A 229 7.15 -3.23 -14.15
N ARG A 230 6.05 -3.98 -14.31
CA ARG A 230 4.89 -3.96 -13.40
C ARG A 230 5.30 -4.17 -11.94
N TYR A 231 6.20 -5.11 -11.68
CA TYR A 231 6.64 -5.41 -10.32
C TYR A 231 7.35 -4.20 -9.67
N SER A 232 8.34 -3.61 -10.35
CA SER A 232 9.08 -2.45 -9.84
C SER A 232 8.18 -1.24 -9.61
N VAL A 233 7.25 -0.95 -10.53
CA VAL A 233 6.30 0.15 -10.35
C VAL A 233 5.35 -0.12 -9.19
N SER A 234 4.90 -1.36 -9.03
CA SER A 234 4.08 -1.76 -7.88
C SER A 234 4.82 -1.58 -6.54
N GLN A 235 6.11 -1.92 -6.47
CA GLN A 235 6.93 -1.68 -5.27
C GLN A 235 7.06 -0.19 -4.95
N LEU A 236 7.33 0.64 -5.97
CA LEU A 236 7.41 2.09 -5.81
C LEU A 236 6.08 2.70 -5.34
N LEU A 237 4.96 2.26 -5.91
CA LEU A 237 3.61 2.67 -5.49
C LEU A 237 3.32 2.27 -4.04
N SER A 238 3.70 1.06 -3.64
CA SER A 238 3.54 0.60 -2.26
C SER A 238 4.37 1.42 -1.29
N GLU A 239 5.65 1.67 -1.59
CA GLU A 239 6.53 2.52 -0.78
C GLU A 239 5.92 3.92 -0.59
N LEU A 240 5.41 4.52 -1.67
CA LEU A 240 4.76 5.83 -1.61
C LEU A 240 3.49 5.82 -0.75
N ALA A 241 2.63 4.82 -0.92
CA ALA A 241 1.37 4.73 -0.18
C ALA A 241 1.56 4.48 1.31
N SER A 242 2.63 3.78 1.71
CA SER A 242 2.96 3.50 3.11
C SER A 242 3.98 4.46 3.71
N LEU A 243 4.40 5.52 3.01
CA LEU A 243 5.52 6.36 3.41
C LEU A 243 5.19 7.13 4.70
N ARG A 244 5.86 6.74 5.79
CA ARG A 244 5.87 7.45 7.07
C ARG A 244 7.29 7.90 7.40
N ALA A 245 7.42 9.07 8.00
CA ALA A 245 8.67 9.51 8.59
C ALA A 245 8.97 8.73 9.88
N ASP A 246 10.25 8.47 10.12
CA ASP A 246 10.71 7.82 11.37
C ASP A 246 10.69 8.82 12.53
N ALA A 247 10.96 10.09 12.24
CA ALA A 247 11.00 11.14 13.25
C ALA A 247 10.65 12.52 12.69
N TYR A 248 10.11 13.36 13.56
CA TYR A 248 10.06 14.81 13.35
C TYR A 248 11.40 15.44 13.76
N VAL A 249 11.92 16.34 12.94
CA VAL A 249 13.21 17.01 13.17
C VAL A 249 13.01 18.42 13.72
N GLY A 250 12.06 19.18 13.16
CA GLY A 250 11.88 20.58 13.48
C GLY A 250 11.15 21.33 12.36
N GLU A 251 10.90 22.61 12.57
CA GLU A 251 10.44 23.49 11.50
C GLU A 251 11.63 23.97 10.67
N VAL A 252 11.43 24.14 9.36
CA VAL A 252 12.45 24.60 8.41
C VAL A 252 13.00 25.97 8.77
N GLY A 253 12.15 26.85 9.32
CA GLY A 253 12.55 28.20 9.76
C GLY A 253 13.06 29.09 8.63
N GLY A 254 12.69 28.79 7.38
CA GLY A 254 13.13 29.51 6.18
C GLY A 254 14.49 29.10 5.62
N ASP A 255 15.24 28.25 6.32
CA ASP A 255 16.55 27.76 5.87
C ASP A 255 16.43 26.34 5.32
N LEU A 256 16.07 26.22 4.05
CA LEU A 256 16.01 24.95 3.34
C LEU A 256 17.40 24.34 3.11
N ALA A 257 18.42 25.18 2.98
CA ALA A 257 19.79 24.79 2.64
C ALA A 257 20.45 23.96 3.74
N ARG A 258 20.20 24.28 5.02
CA ARG A 258 20.71 23.47 6.15
C ARG A 258 20.26 22.00 6.10
N TYR A 259 19.17 21.72 5.42
CA TYR A 259 18.60 20.39 5.25
C TYR A 259 18.82 19.82 3.85
N GLY A 260 19.43 20.56 2.93
CA GLY A 260 19.54 20.21 1.52
C GLY A 260 18.18 20.11 0.80
N LEU A 261 17.15 20.82 1.29
CA LEU A 261 15.79 20.81 0.72
C LEU A 261 15.59 21.89 -0.35
N ASP A 262 16.51 22.84 -0.46
CA ASP A 262 16.58 23.84 -1.55
C ASP A 262 17.06 23.22 -2.86
N ARG A 263 17.95 22.21 -2.75
CA ARG A 263 18.47 21.38 -3.83
C ARG A 263 18.32 19.91 -3.43
N PRO A 264 17.08 19.37 -3.44
CA PRO A 264 16.81 18.01 -3.00
C PRO A 264 17.60 17.00 -3.83
N ARG A 265 18.10 15.96 -3.16
CA ARG A 265 18.72 14.79 -3.82
C ARG A 265 17.70 14.05 -4.68
N LEU A 266 16.47 13.98 -4.18
CA LEU A 266 15.35 13.38 -4.85
C LEU A 266 14.09 14.16 -4.49
N LYS A 267 13.35 14.59 -5.52
CA LYS A 267 11.98 15.06 -5.38
C LYS A 267 11.04 14.02 -6.00
N VAL A 268 10.18 13.43 -5.18
CA VAL A 268 9.19 12.46 -5.63
C VAL A 268 7.83 13.14 -5.73
N ILE A 269 7.19 13.02 -6.88
CA ILE A 269 5.88 13.58 -7.14
C ILE A 269 4.95 12.43 -7.49
N ALA A 270 3.80 12.36 -6.84
CA ALA A 270 2.72 11.47 -7.22
C ALA A 270 1.48 12.32 -7.55
N THR A 271 0.81 11.98 -8.65
CA THR A 271 -0.43 12.63 -9.06
C THR A 271 -1.54 11.59 -9.10
N ASP A 272 -2.62 11.82 -8.37
CA ASP A 272 -3.84 11.01 -8.38
C ASP A 272 -5.07 11.87 -8.78
N ARG A 273 -6.28 11.40 -8.44
CA ARG A 273 -7.53 12.13 -8.69
C ARG A 273 -7.74 13.32 -7.75
N SER A 274 -7.15 13.26 -6.55
CA SER A 274 -7.24 14.28 -5.50
C SER A 274 -6.27 15.44 -5.75
N GLY A 275 -5.17 15.17 -6.46
CA GLY A 275 -4.26 16.20 -6.92
C GLY A 275 -2.82 15.72 -7.01
N ARG A 276 -1.90 16.69 -6.95
CA ARG A 276 -0.47 16.47 -6.96
C ARG A 276 0.07 16.58 -5.54
N VAL A 277 0.82 15.57 -5.11
CA VAL A 277 1.61 15.61 -3.88
C VAL A 277 3.08 15.48 -4.22
N ALA A 278 3.94 16.24 -3.53
CA ALA A 278 5.37 16.20 -3.75
C ALA A 278 6.14 16.12 -2.43
N LEU A 279 7.14 15.26 -2.42
CA LEU A 279 8.04 15.01 -1.31
C LEU A 279 9.46 15.42 -1.72
N LEU A 280 10.07 16.30 -0.94
CA LEU A 280 11.46 16.68 -1.07
C LEU A 280 12.30 15.81 -0.15
N ILE A 281 13.39 15.23 -0.67
CA ILE A 281 14.37 14.48 0.12
C ILE A 281 15.73 15.15 -0.05
N GLY A 282 16.26 15.63 1.08
CA GLY A 282 17.44 16.48 1.14
C GLY A 282 18.71 15.74 1.55
N ALA A 283 19.53 16.41 2.37
CA ALA A 283 20.79 15.89 2.88
C ALA A 283 20.60 14.72 3.86
N GLU A 284 21.69 14.00 4.12
CA GLU A 284 21.72 12.97 5.14
C GLU A 284 21.42 13.56 6.51
N ALA A 285 20.50 12.92 7.23
CA ALA A 285 20.15 13.23 8.59
C ALA A 285 20.96 12.35 9.56
N PRO A 286 21.42 12.90 10.70
CA PRO A 286 22.10 12.15 11.75
C PRO A 286 21.29 10.92 12.15
N LYS A 287 22.00 9.85 12.52
CA LYS A 287 21.37 8.63 13.04
C LYS A 287 20.54 8.94 14.28
N GLU A 288 19.50 8.15 14.49
CA GLU A 288 18.73 8.24 15.72
C GLU A 288 19.60 7.98 16.94
N ARG A 289 19.28 8.65 18.05
CA ARG A 289 20.01 8.47 19.29
C ARG A 289 19.85 7.02 19.76
N GLY A 290 20.97 6.32 19.96
CA GLY A 290 20.97 4.90 20.34
C GLY A 290 21.01 3.93 19.16
N ALA A 291 21.00 4.42 17.91
CA ALA A 291 21.24 3.58 16.75
C ALA A 291 22.66 2.99 16.76
N SER A 292 22.81 1.77 16.22
CA SER A 292 24.11 1.11 16.09
C SER A 292 25.06 1.94 15.23
N ALA A 293 26.36 1.89 15.55
CA ALA A 293 27.40 2.49 14.74
C ALA A 293 27.38 2.00 13.28
N ALA A 294 26.89 0.77 13.03
CA ALA A 294 26.75 0.20 11.70
C ALA A 294 25.48 0.63 10.93
N SER A 295 24.47 1.20 11.60
CA SER A 295 23.23 1.62 10.93
C SER A 295 23.50 2.77 9.95
N PRO A 296 22.94 2.76 8.73
CA PRO A 296 23.11 3.87 7.81
C PRO A 296 22.43 5.15 8.34
N PRO A 297 22.91 6.36 7.94
CA PRO A 297 22.18 7.59 8.18
C PRO A 297 20.85 7.57 7.39
N GLY A 298 19.89 8.36 7.85
CA GLY A 298 18.64 8.58 7.13
C GLY A 298 18.71 9.89 6.36
N TYR A 299 17.57 10.43 5.96
CA TYR A 299 17.53 11.66 5.15
C TYR A 299 16.51 12.65 5.67
N TYR A 300 16.82 13.93 5.56
CA TYR A 300 15.83 14.98 5.79
C TYR A 300 14.78 14.95 4.68
N SER A 301 13.52 15.12 5.05
CA SER A 301 12.41 15.07 4.13
C SER A 301 11.33 16.09 4.49
N MET A 302 10.67 16.65 3.49
CA MET A 302 9.63 17.66 3.66
C MET A 302 8.58 17.54 2.56
N ARG A 303 7.30 17.68 2.92
CA ARG A 303 6.23 17.83 1.93
C ARG A 303 6.34 19.20 1.27
N GLU A 304 6.21 19.27 -0.04
CA GLU A 304 6.24 20.54 -0.76
C GLU A 304 5.10 21.47 -0.26
N GLY A 305 5.44 22.70 0.11
CA GLY A 305 4.50 23.68 0.67
C GLY A 305 4.28 23.60 2.19
N ASP A 306 4.87 22.61 2.87
CA ASP A 306 4.89 22.51 4.33
C ASP A 306 6.12 23.22 4.92
N THR A 307 6.14 23.43 6.24
CA THR A 307 7.30 23.96 6.98
C THR A 307 7.97 22.92 7.86
N SER A 308 7.30 21.81 8.15
CA SER A 308 7.84 20.78 9.02
C SER A 308 8.84 19.87 8.31
N VAL A 309 10.03 19.74 8.88
CA VAL A 309 11.08 18.84 8.42
C VAL A 309 11.05 17.55 9.23
N TYR A 310 11.16 16.45 8.50
CA TYR A 310 11.12 15.09 9.00
C TYR A 310 12.39 14.36 8.65
N ARG A 311 12.56 13.18 9.26
CA ARG A 311 13.58 12.20 8.91
C ARG A 311 12.89 10.98 8.33
N ILE A 312 13.39 10.48 7.20
CA ILE A 312 13.03 9.18 6.64
C ILE A 312 14.23 8.23 6.70
N SER A 313 13.95 6.93 6.65
CA SER A 313 14.97 5.90 6.73
C SER A 313 15.84 5.86 5.47
N ASN A 314 17.04 5.27 5.59
CA ASN A 314 17.89 4.98 4.44
C ASN A 314 17.21 4.02 3.45
N ALA A 315 16.46 3.04 3.99
CA ALA A 315 15.74 2.05 3.19
C ALA A 315 14.65 2.72 2.35
N THR A 316 13.84 3.60 2.96
CA THR A 316 12.83 4.40 2.24
C THR A 316 13.46 5.23 1.14
N TYR A 317 14.57 5.93 1.41
CA TYR A 317 15.28 6.66 0.36
C TYR A 317 15.71 5.73 -0.78
N THR A 318 16.32 4.58 -0.47
CA THR A 318 16.83 3.63 -1.47
C THR A 318 15.69 3.02 -2.31
N ASN A 319 14.55 2.74 -1.70
CA ASN A 319 13.36 2.21 -2.37
C ASN A 319 12.70 3.25 -3.31
N LEU A 320 12.87 4.54 -3.04
CA LEU A 320 12.41 5.64 -3.89
C LEU A 320 13.45 6.06 -4.94
N ASP A 321 14.74 5.89 -4.63
CA ASP A 321 15.88 6.21 -5.48
C ASP A 321 16.13 5.13 -6.55
N VAL A 322 15.08 4.81 -7.32
CA VAL A 322 15.12 3.79 -8.38
C VAL A 322 15.51 4.36 -9.73
N ASP A 323 16.36 3.62 -10.46
CA ASP A 323 16.81 3.99 -11.80
C ASP A 323 15.89 3.48 -12.92
N THR A 324 16.04 4.08 -14.10
CA THR A 324 15.32 3.68 -15.32
C THR A 324 15.54 2.22 -15.68
N SER A 325 16.73 1.65 -15.42
CA SER A 325 17.02 0.24 -15.67
C SER A 325 16.20 -0.73 -14.81
N THR A 326 15.80 -0.30 -13.61
CA THR A 326 14.96 -1.08 -12.69
C THR A 326 13.48 -0.94 -13.06
N LEU A 327 13.10 0.24 -13.56
CA LEU A 327 11.73 0.57 -13.92
C LEU A 327 11.35 0.13 -15.34
N ARG A 328 12.29 -0.04 -16.26
CA ARG A 328 12.04 -0.53 -17.62
C ARG A 328 11.73 -2.03 -17.62
N ASP A 329 10.71 -2.45 -18.36
CA ASP A 329 10.43 -3.87 -18.59
C ASP A 329 11.60 -4.52 -19.37
N ARG A 330 12.12 -5.62 -18.83
CA ARG A 330 13.25 -6.38 -19.37
C ARG A 330 12.85 -7.76 -19.86
N THR A 331 11.57 -8.08 -19.86
CA THR A 331 11.05 -9.35 -20.40
C THR A 331 11.49 -9.48 -21.86
N LEU A 332 12.08 -10.62 -22.22
CA LEU A 332 12.58 -10.85 -23.58
C LEU A 332 11.42 -11.04 -24.57
N LEU A 333 10.58 -12.05 -24.37
CA LEU A 333 9.38 -12.29 -25.16
C LEU A 333 8.21 -12.58 -24.22
N GLU A 334 7.04 -11.98 -24.48
CA GLU A 334 5.84 -12.09 -23.64
C GLU A 334 4.77 -12.90 -24.37
N PHE A 335 4.61 -14.18 -24.00
CA PHE A 335 3.67 -15.09 -24.68
C PHE A 335 3.11 -16.19 -23.75
N GLU A 336 1.94 -16.72 -24.12
CA GLU A 336 1.36 -17.92 -23.52
C GLU A 336 1.93 -19.16 -24.22
N ARG A 337 2.46 -20.14 -23.47
CA ARG A 337 3.21 -21.27 -24.04
C ARG A 337 2.37 -22.20 -24.92
N ASP A 338 1.12 -22.39 -24.54
CA ASP A 338 0.12 -23.19 -25.27
C ASP A 338 -0.26 -22.57 -26.62
N ARG A 339 -0.10 -21.24 -26.77
CA ARG A 339 -0.32 -20.52 -28.02
C ARG A 339 0.88 -20.52 -28.97
N VAL A 340 2.02 -21.10 -28.59
CA VAL A 340 3.16 -21.21 -29.51
C VAL A 340 2.90 -22.36 -30.48
N GLU A 341 2.72 -22.04 -31.76
CA GLU A 341 2.43 -23.03 -32.82
C GLU A 341 3.72 -23.49 -33.52
N ARG A 342 4.68 -22.57 -33.67
CA ARG A 342 5.93 -22.84 -34.37
C ARG A 342 7.09 -21.99 -33.82
N ILE A 343 8.27 -22.58 -33.77
CA ILE A 343 9.54 -21.96 -33.39
C ILE A 343 10.49 -22.05 -34.58
N VAL A 344 11.09 -20.94 -34.97
CA VAL A 344 12.17 -20.91 -35.97
C VAL A 344 13.43 -20.39 -35.30
N LEU A 345 14.45 -21.25 -35.22
CA LEU A 345 15.76 -20.94 -34.66
C LEU A 345 16.81 -20.95 -35.78
N VAL A 346 17.36 -19.77 -36.06
CA VAL A 346 18.50 -19.60 -36.97
C VAL A 346 19.72 -19.32 -36.13
N ASN A 347 20.76 -20.13 -36.26
CA ASN A 347 22.03 -19.97 -35.55
C ASN A 347 23.21 -20.41 -36.45
N PRO A 348 24.48 -20.38 -36.00
CA PRO A 348 25.63 -20.81 -36.81
C PRO A 348 25.59 -22.27 -37.26
N HIS A 349 24.72 -23.10 -36.69
CA HIS A 349 24.58 -24.52 -37.00
C HIS A 349 23.45 -24.83 -38.00
N GLY A 350 22.61 -23.85 -38.34
CA GLY A 350 21.59 -24.00 -39.37
C GLY A 350 20.29 -23.26 -39.08
N ASN A 351 19.24 -23.66 -39.80
CA ASN A 351 17.87 -23.20 -39.62
C ASN A 351 16.99 -24.35 -39.14
N PHE A 352 16.50 -24.26 -37.91
CA PHE A 352 15.68 -25.28 -37.27
C PHE A 352 14.24 -24.77 -37.15
N GLU A 353 13.33 -25.44 -37.84
CA GLU A 353 11.89 -25.15 -37.78
C GLU A 353 11.20 -26.25 -36.97
N LEU A 354 10.67 -25.87 -35.81
CA LEU A 354 9.93 -26.75 -34.92
C LEU A 354 8.45 -26.37 -34.95
N PHE A 355 7.56 -27.33 -35.12
CA PHE A 355 6.11 -27.12 -35.10
C PHE A 355 5.42 -28.09 -34.14
N LYS A 356 4.29 -27.67 -33.60
CA LYS A 356 3.48 -28.49 -32.70
C LYS A 356 2.53 -29.39 -33.49
N ARG A 357 2.45 -30.69 -33.13
CA ARG A 357 1.46 -31.65 -33.65
C ARG A 357 0.93 -32.46 -32.48
N GLY A 358 -0.34 -32.20 -32.10
CA GLY A 358 -0.87 -32.67 -30.82
C GLY A 358 -0.14 -31.96 -29.68
N ASP A 359 0.35 -32.72 -28.71
CA ASP A 359 1.16 -32.19 -27.60
C ASP A 359 2.67 -32.24 -27.85
N ASP A 360 3.08 -32.86 -28.95
CA ASP A 360 4.48 -33.08 -29.30
C ASP A 360 5.03 -32.01 -30.23
N TRP A 361 6.33 -31.75 -30.08
CA TRP A 361 7.10 -30.89 -30.98
C TRP A 361 7.84 -31.72 -32.02
N TRP A 362 7.86 -31.22 -33.25
CA TRP A 362 8.46 -31.90 -34.41
C TRP A 362 9.36 -30.94 -35.17
N ILE A 363 10.51 -31.43 -35.66
CA ILE A 363 11.50 -30.66 -36.41
C ILE A 363 11.25 -30.87 -37.91
N ALA A 364 10.67 -29.88 -38.58
CA ALA A 364 10.37 -29.93 -40.01
C ALA A 364 11.64 -30.01 -40.86
N SER A 365 12.66 -29.20 -40.53
CA SER A 365 13.90 -29.12 -41.30
C SER A 365 14.77 -30.40 -41.27
N ALA A 366 14.38 -31.40 -40.48
CA ALA A 366 15.06 -32.68 -40.36
C ALA A 366 14.18 -33.87 -40.80
N GLY A 367 13.17 -33.63 -41.65
CA GLY A 367 12.29 -34.70 -42.15
C GLY A 367 11.22 -35.13 -41.15
N ASN A 368 10.71 -34.18 -40.33
CA ASN A 368 9.69 -34.41 -39.31
C ASN A 368 10.13 -35.44 -38.25
N VAL A 369 11.27 -35.19 -37.61
CA VAL A 369 11.73 -35.96 -36.44
C VAL A 369 11.17 -35.33 -35.17
N ARG A 370 10.84 -36.15 -34.16
CA ARG A 370 10.34 -35.65 -32.87
C ARG A 370 11.43 -34.86 -32.15
N ALA A 371 11.07 -33.69 -31.65
CA ALA A 371 11.95 -32.84 -30.87
C ALA A 371 11.94 -33.26 -29.40
N ASP A 372 13.07 -33.06 -28.72
CA ASP A 372 13.19 -33.27 -27.28
C ASP A 372 12.28 -32.27 -26.53
N PRO A 373 11.29 -32.76 -25.75
CA PRO A 373 10.35 -31.89 -25.05
C PRO A 373 11.00 -31.05 -23.95
N GLU A 374 12.03 -31.56 -23.28
CA GLU A 374 12.79 -30.80 -22.27
C GLU A 374 13.55 -29.67 -22.94
N ARG A 375 14.17 -29.94 -24.09
CA ARG A 375 14.90 -28.92 -24.86
C ARG A 375 13.98 -27.81 -25.34
N VAL A 376 12.80 -28.14 -25.87
CA VAL A 376 11.83 -27.12 -26.30
C VAL A 376 11.32 -26.31 -25.12
N SER A 377 11.01 -26.96 -23.99
CA SER A 377 10.60 -26.28 -22.77
C SER A 377 11.69 -25.33 -22.25
N GLN A 378 12.96 -25.74 -22.32
CA GLN A 378 14.11 -24.91 -21.95
C GLN A 378 14.21 -23.66 -22.85
N ILE A 379 14.15 -23.83 -24.18
CA ILE A 379 14.17 -22.71 -25.14
C ILE A 379 13.06 -21.70 -24.81
N LEU A 380 11.83 -22.17 -24.65
CA LEU A 380 10.68 -21.31 -24.33
C LEU A 380 10.87 -20.60 -22.99
N SER A 381 11.38 -21.30 -21.97
CA SER A 381 11.68 -20.71 -20.66
C SER A 381 12.74 -19.61 -20.76
N THR A 382 13.79 -19.87 -21.52
CA THR A 382 14.92 -18.95 -21.70
C THR A 382 14.50 -17.65 -22.38
N VAL A 383 13.68 -17.73 -23.43
CA VAL A 383 13.21 -16.52 -24.15
C VAL A 383 12.01 -15.84 -23.50
N GLN A 384 11.35 -16.49 -22.54
CA GLN A 384 10.34 -15.89 -21.68
C GLN A 384 10.96 -15.18 -20.45
N GLY A 385 12.27 -15.36 -20.23
CA GLY A 385 13.01 -14.74 -19.13
C GLY A 385 13.26 -13.24 -19.30
N GLU A 386 14.07 -12.69 -18.39
CA GLU A 386 14.45 -11.28 -18.41
C GLU A 386 15.87 -11.07 -18.94
N ALA A 387 16.07 -9.95 -19.63
CA ALA A 387 17.39 -9.44 -19.92
C ALA A 387 18.14 -9.10 -18.62
N ALA A 388 19.43 -9.42 -18.57
CA ALA A 388 20.29 -9.09 -17.44
C ALA A 388 20.38 -7.57 -17.26
N LYS A 389 20.52 -6.82 -18.36
CA LYS A 389 20.64 -5.35 -18.36
C LYS A 389 19.97 -4.73 -19.57
N HIS A 390 19.46 -3.51 -19.37
CA HIS A 390 19.27 -2.57 -20.46
C HIS A 390 20.62 -1.93 -20.82
N ILE A 391 20.91 -1.77 -22.11
CA ILE A 391 22.19 -1.21 -22.61
C ILE A 391 21.97 0.16 -23.23
N GLU A 392 21.06 0.28 -24.20
CA GLU A 392 20.82 1.54 -24.90
C GLU A 392 19.40 1.62 -25.47
N GLU A 393 18.77 2.78 -25.28
CA GLU A 393 17.49 3.14 -25.90
C GLU A 393 17.72 3.83 -27.22
N ASN A 394 16.85 3.55 -28.20
CA ASN A 394 16.91 4.15 -29.53
C ASN A 394 18.31 4.11 -30.17
N PRO A 395 18.94 2.92 -30.23
CA PRO A 395 20.29 2.76 -30.77
C PRO A 395 20.38 3.26 -32.21
N LYS A 396 21.37 4.11 -32.50
CA LYS A 396 21.59 4.64 -33.86
C LYS A 396 22.31 3.66 -34.79
N ASP A 397 23.11 2.78 -34.21
CA ASP A 397 23.89 1.77 -34.94
C ASP A 397 23.79 0.42 -34.22
N LEU A 398 23.16 -0.55 -34.89
CA LEU A 398 23.04 -1.92 -34.40
C LEU A 398 24.27 -2.79 -34.76
N ALA A 399 25.11 -2.36 -35.71
CA ALA A 399 26.25 -3.13 -36.17
C ALA A 399 27.32 -3.29 -35.08
N ARG A 400 27.57 -2.26 -34.26
CA ARG A 400 28.50 -2.33 -33.11
C ARG A 400 28.13 -3.37 -32.05
N TYR A 401 26.88 -3.82 -32.03
CA TYR A 401 26.39 -4.86 -31.12
C TYR A 401 26.32 -6.23 -31.80
N GLY A 402 26.65 -6.34 -33.08
CA GLY A 402 26.39 -7.54 -33.88
C GLY A 402 24.91 -7.79 -34.15
N LEU A 403 24.06 -6.78 -34.04
CA LEU A 403 22.60 -6.90 -34.19
C LEU A 403 22.08 -6.49 -35.57
N ALA A 404 22.92 -5.87 -36.42
CA ALA A 404 22.59 -5.64 -37.82
C ALA A 404 22.47 -6.96 -38.62
N GLN A 405 23.29 -7.95 -38.26
CA GLN A 405 23.22 -9.33 -38.75
C GLN A 405 23.41 -10.28 -37.56
N PRO A 406 22.35 -10.56 -36.79
CA PRO A 406 22.47 -11.34 -35.57
C PRO A 406 22.88 -12.78 -35.88
N ALA A 407 23.85 -13.30 -35.14
CA ALA A 407 24.35 -14.66 -35.29
C ALA A 407 23.32 -15.71 -34.86
N ILE A 408 22.42 -15.35 -33.92
CA ILE A 408 21.32 -16.20 -33.47
C ILE A 408 20.01 -15.39 -33.51
N ARG A 409 18.98 -15.97 -34.10
CA ARG A 409 17.62 -15.43 -34.18
C ARG A 409 16.63 -16.52 -33.82
N LEU A 410 15.80 -16.27 -32.82
CA LEU A 410 14.68 -17.11 -32.48
C LEU A 410 13.38 -16.37 -32.76
N THR A 411 12.50 -16.97 -33.54
CA THR A 411 11.18 -16.44 -33.89
C THR A 411 10.10 -17.40 -33.39
N LEU A 412 9.17 -16.88 -32.60
CA LEU A 412 7.95 -17.56 -32.19
C LEU A 412 6.81 -17.13 -33.11
N PHE A 413 6.10 -18.11 -33.66
CA PHE A 413 4.81 -17.93 -34.32
C PHE A 413 3.73 -18.36 -33.35
N LEU A 414 2.89 -17.42 -32.98
CA LEU A 414 1.81 -17.59 -32.03
C LEU A 414 0.48 -17.74 -32.76
N ALA A 415 -0.47 -18.43 -32.13
CA ALA A 415 -1.85 -18.53 -32.60
C ALA A 415 -2.44 -17.15 -32.96
N GLY A 416 -3.21 -17.10 -34.05
CA GLY A 416 -3.74 -15.86 -34.60
C GLY A 416 -2.72 -15.05 -35.44
N GLY A 417 -1.59 -15.66 -35.82
CA GLY A 417 -0.62 -15.08 -36.77
C GLY A 417 0.32 -14.03 -36.18
N ARG A 418 0.33 -13.85 -34.85
CA ARG A 418 1.28 -12.96 -34.17
C ARG A 418 2.68 -13.58 -34.16
N THR A 419 3.71 -12.75 -34.31
CA THR A 419 5.10 -13.19 -34.21
C THR A 419 5.88 -12.39 -33.18
N GLN A 420 6.83 -13.05 -32.52
CA GLN A 420 7.81 -12.39 -31.64
C GLN A 420 9.19 -12.93 -31.95
N GLN A 421 10.21 -12.08 -31.91
CA GLN A 421 11.55 -12.48 -32.30
C GLN A 421 12.60 -11.87 -31.39
N LEU A 422 13.46 -12.75 -30.86
CA LEU A 422 14.68 -12.40 -30.14
C LEU A 422 15.88 -12.54 -31.08
N ASN A 423 16.75 -11.53 -31.08
CA ASN A 423 18.01 -11.51 -31.81
C ASN A 423 19.16 -11.43 -30.83
N LEU A 424 20.18 -12.28 -30.97
CA LEU A 424 21.43 -12.19 -30.22
C LEU A 424 22.57 -11.72 -31.13
N GLY A 425 23.32 -10.75 -30.62
CA GLY A 425 24.50 -10.18 -31.25
C GLY A 425 25.80 -10.68 -30.65
N SER A 426 26.80 -9.83 -30.67
CA SER A 426 28.15 -10.10 -30.17
C SER A 426 28.21 -10.15 -28.64
N ALA A 427 29.28 -10.75 -28.11
CA ALA A 427 29.60 -10.68 -26.69
C ALA A 427 29.83 -9.22 -26.26
N VAL A 428 29.45 -8.89 -25.02
CA VAL A 428 29.66 -7.55 -24.44
C VAL A 428 31.14 -7.41 -24.08
N PRO A 429 31.87 -6.40 -24.62
CA PRO A 429 33.29 -6.22 -24.34
C PRO A 429 33.59 -6.11 -22.83
N GLY A 430 34.59 -6.86 -22.37
CA GLY A 430 35.00 -6.90 -20.96
C GLY A 430 34.01 -7.59 -20.02
N ARG A 431 33.01 -8.30 -20.54
CA ARG A 431 32.01 -9.05 -19.76
C ARG A 431 31.71 -10.39 -20.44
N ASP A 432 32.59 -11.36 -20.22
CA ASP A 432 32.61 -12.65 -20.93
C ASP A 432 31.36 -13.54 -20.76
N LYS A 433 30.42 -13.14 -19.90
CA LYS A 433 29.14 -13.84 -19.65
C LYS A 433 27.90 -13.07 -20.11
N LEU A 434 28.07 -12.03 -20.93
CA LEU A 434 26.96 -11.25 -21.45
C LEU A 434 27.01 -11.13 -22.98
N TYR A 435 25.85 -11.20 -23.61
CA TYR A 435 25.67 -11.01 -25.05
C TYR A 435 24.65 -9.91 -25.31
N TYR A 436 24.88 -9.09 -26.34
CA TYR A 436 23.88 -8.12 -26.76
C TYR A 436 22.64 -8.81 -27.33
N ALA A 437 21.47 -8.24 -27.07
CA ALA A 437 20.20 -8.75 -27.56
C ALA A 437 19.28 -7.60 -28.01
N SER A 438 18.42 -7.88 -28.99
CA SER A 438 17.28 -7.00 -29.35
C SER A 438 16.02 -7.83 -29.57
N ILE A 439 14.88 -7.19 -29.36
CA ILE A 439 13.55 -7.77 -29.57
C ILE A 439 12.91 -7.03 -30.73
N THR A 440 12.40 -7.76 -31.72
CA THR A 440 11.77 -7.13 -32.89
C THR A 440 10.54 -6.34 -32.48
N GLY A 441 10.47 -5.06 -32.88
CA GLY A 441 9.42 -4.12 -32.47
C GLY A 441 9.74 -3.30 -31.21
N VAL A 442 10.85 -3.60 -30.52
CA VAL A 442 11.34 -2.81 -29.37
C VAL A 442 12.61 -2.06 -29.78
N ASN A 443 12.58 -0.73 -29.72
CA ASN A 443 13.71 0.11 -30.13
C ASN A 443 14.77 0.25 -29.01
N ALA A 444 15.36 -0.87 -28.59
CA ALA A 444 16.41 -0.87 -27.57
C ALA A 444 17.36 -2.07 -27.70
N VAL A 445 18.54 -1.92 -27.11
CA VAL A 445 19.51 -2.98 -26.93
C VAL A 445 19.58 -3.39 -25.47
N PHE A 446 19.63 -4.69 -25.26
CA PHE A 446 19.76 -5.33 -23.96
C PHE A 446 21.05 -6.14 -23.90
N ALA A 447 21.42 -6.58 -22.71
CA ALA A 447 22.38 -7.65 -22.50
C ALA A 447 21.69 -8.82 -21.80
N VAL A 448 21.92 -10.03 -22.31
CA VAL A 448 21.45 -11.29 -21.74
C VAL A 448 22.62 -12.11 -21.22
N ASN A 449 22.37 -12.97 -20.25
CA ASN A 449 23.38 -13.88 -19.73
C ASN A 449 23.79 -14.93 -20.78
N ASP A 450 24.98 -15.49 -20.63
CA ASP A 450 25.56 -16.54 -21.47
C ASP A 450 24.66 -17.77 -21.65
N PHE A 451 23.90 -18.17 -20.63
CA PHE A 451 22.94 -19.28 -20.74
C PHE A 451 21.92 -19.05 -21.86
N VAL A 452 21.50 -17.80 -22.11
CA VAL A 452 20.56 -17.48 -23.20
C VAL A 452 21.17 -17.80 -24.55
N ARG A 453 22.48 -17.56 -24.71
CA ARG A 453 23.19 -18.00 -25.92
C ARG A 453 23.32 -19.52 -25.95
N GLN A 454 23.76 -20.15 -24.87
CA GLN A 454 24.00 -21.60 -24.82
C GLN A 454 22.73 -22.40 -25.16
N ASP A 455 21.58 -21.94 -24.71
CA ASP A 455 20.28 -22.56 -24.94
C ASP A 455 19.75 -22.36 -26.37
N LEU A 456 20.31 -21.42 -27.13
CA LEU A 456 19.91 -21.11 -28.50
C LEU A 456 20.98 -21.46 -29.55
N ASP A 457 22.22 -21.68 -29.14
CA ASP A 457 23.35 -22.13 -29.99
C ASP A 457 23.37 -23.67 -30.10
N LEU A 458 22.22 -24.23 -30.47
CA LEU A 458 21.99 -25.68 -30.52
C LEU A 458 22.28 -26.26 -31.90
N LYS A 459 22.78 -27.49 -31.91
CA LYS A 459 22.86 -28.33 -33.11
C LYS A 459 21.61 -29.19 -33.26
N LEU A 460 21.36 -29.66 -34.48
CA LEU A 460 20.20 -30.51 -34.78
C LEU A 460 20.08 -31.72 -33.83
N ASP A 461 21.18 -32.42 -33.54
CA ASP A 461 21.14 -33.62 -32.69
C ASP A 461 20.83 -33.34 -31.23
N GLN A 462 21.04 -32.10 -30.76
CA GLN A 462 20.64 -31.66 -29.41
C GLN A 462 19.16 -31.29 -29.32
N LEU A 463 18.51 -31.07 -30.46
CA LEU A 463 17.08 -30.77 -30.56
C LEU A 463 16.22 -32.02 -30.70
N LYS A 464 16.78 -33.13 -31.20
CA LYS A 464 16.06 -34.39 -31.39
C LYS A 464 15.84 -35.10 -30.07
N GLU A 465 14.68 -35.73 -29.93
CA GLU A 465 14.44 -36.68 -28.85
C GLU A 465 15.45 -37.84 -28.96
N GLN A 466 16.20 -38.09 -27.89
CA GLN A 466 17.14 -39.21 -27.84
C GLN A 466 16.40 -40.49 -27.46
N ALA A 467 16.80 -41.62 -28.05
CA ALA A 467 16.30 -42.92 -27.62
C ALA A 467 16.66 -43.12 -26.13
N PRO A 468 15.74 -43.68 -25.31
CA PRO A 468 16.06 -43.98 -23.91
C PRO A 468 17.31 -44.88 -23.87
N ALA A 469 18.24 -44.57 -22.97
CA ALA A 469 19.45 -45.36 -22.80
C ALA A 469 19.07 -46.84 -22.58
N PRO A 470 19.72 -47.81 -23.25
CA PRO A 470 19.44 -49.21 -23.01
C PRO A 470 19.66 -49.51 -21.53
N ALA A 471 18.68 -50.13 -20.88
CA ALA A 471 18.78 -50.55 -19.48
C ALA A 471 20.05 -51.40 -19.32
N GLY A 472 21.05 -50.87 -18.62
CA GLY A 472 22.29 -51.57 -18.37
C GLY A 472 21.97 -52.89 -17.65
N ASN A 473 22.47 -54.00 -18.20
CA ASN A 473 22.34 -55.33 -17.61
C ASN A 473 22.77 -55.29 -16.13
N ALA A 474 21.80 -55.51 -15.23
CA ALA A 474 22.10 -55.75 -13.82
C ALA A 474 22.98 -57.01 -13.69
N PRO A 475 24.02 -57.01 -12.85
CA PRO A 475 24.87 -58.17 -12.67
C PRO A 475 24.08 -59.33 -12.05
N ASN A 476 24.20 -60.53 -12.64
CA ASN A 476 23.66 -61.78 -12.13
C ASN A 476 24.04 -61.97 -10.65
N ALA A 477 23.04 -62.04 -9.78
CA ALA A 477 23.22 -62.44 -8.39
C ALA A 477 23.56 -63.95 -8.31
N PRO A 478 24.45 -64.37 -7.39
CA PRO A 478 24.84 -65.78 -7.25
C PRO A 478 23.72 -66.61 -6.62
N ALA A 479 23.59 -67.85 -7.11
CA ALA A 479 22.64 -68.85 -6.63
C ALA A 479 22.84 -69.13 -5.13
N SER A 480 21.78 -68.95 -4.34
CA SER A 480 21.74 -69.32 -2.93
C SER A 480 21.20 -70.75 -2.78
N ASN A 481 22.04 -71.63 -2.24
CA ASN A 481 21.71 -72.98 -1.80
C ASN A 481 20.58 -72.97 -0.76
N VAL A 482 19.55 -73.79 -0.97
CA VAL A 482 18.54 -74.13 0.05
C VAL A 482 18.81 -75.55 0.57
N PRO A 483 19.05 -75.77 1.87
CA PRO A 483 19.08 -77.11 2.45
C PRO A 483 17.65 -77.65 2.60
N GLY A 484 17.46 -78.89 2.16
CA GLY A 484 16.19 -79.59 2.18
C GLY A 484 15.66 -79.88 3.60
N ASN A 485 14.34 -79.85 3.72
CA ASN A 485 13.62 -80.42 4.85
C ASN A 485 12.68 -81.50 4.30
N ARG A 486 12.97 -82.77 4.58
CA ARG A 486 12.08 -83.92 4.30
C ARG A 486 11.17 -84.14 5.51
N PRO A 487 9.91 -84.55 5.32
CA PRO A 487 9.12 -85.18 6.38
C PRO A 487 9.15 -86.71 6.28
N ARG A 488 9.26 -87.32 7.48
CA ARG A 488 9.15 -88.74 7.88
C ARG A 488 10.34 -89.65 7.62
#